data_AF-A0A0S8E3B9-F1
#
_entry.id   AF-A0A0S8E3B9-F1
#
_cell.length_a   1.000
_cell.length_b   1.000
_cell.length_c   1.000
_cell.angle_alpha   90.00
_cell.angle_beta   90.00
_cell.angle_gamma   90.00
#
_symmetry.space_group_name_H-M   'P 1'
#
loop_
_entity.id
_entity.type
_entity.pdbx_description
1 polymer ?
#
loop_
_entity_poly.entity_id
_entity_poly.type
_entity_poly.pdbx_seq_one_letter_code
_entity_poly.pdbx_strand_id
1 'polypeptide(L)'
;MQKSISSQKIREKLSFLKTKLPKQPTAANSLYSLPAEFAENVVRSNYSQVSLQKISDHIGYYLGLLKSVKITFIEEFTDNRWVGTSDGILVGDRTGSPISGLYKIIGFDRSGILLIKKHKYDLKHILAILTHEYTHNYLYHHRISESEESENEILTDLATAYLGLGHLLIPGYKPITWTSNHWNYVFASGYTTHTLSIGYLTPNTIRKAIIISAEIRNWDPEEVIANFSSVWDKIIAYFQLWPYKNRLRKIEREKRKDAIFMKKRVEQINSLKVDVNNIHKVYNQVCKLIKSISTTMDTSSITAEDGRMFVEITNKIFIGEPISEIKSILEKIDSLKTSSINNENIPQLVKQVDELKKMISKWYELLCKYSNNCGTSANSG
;
A
#
# COMPACT_ATOMS: atom_id res chain seq x y z
N MET A 1 -5.87 28.29 -23.76
CA MET A 1 -6.00 28.95 -22.44
C MET A 1 -6.20 27.87 -21.39
N GLN A 2 -5.43 27.89 -20.29
CA GLN A 2 -5.58 26.90 -19.22
C GLN A 2 -6.97 27.00 -18.57
N LYS A 3 -7.59 25.85 -18.31
CA LYS A 3 -8.90 25.73 -17.67
C LYS A 3 -8.74 25.41 -16.18
N SER A 4 -9.57 26.01 -15.35
CA SER A 4 -9.79 25.56 -13.97
C SER A 4 -11.04 24.69 -13.94
N ILE A 5 -10.94 23.50 -13.37
CA ILE A 5 -12.08 22.58 -13.21
C ILE A 5 -12.42 22.38 -11.72
N SER A 6 -13.67 21.97 -11.45
CA SER A 6 -14.17 21.77 -10.10
C SER A 6 -13.52 20.57 -9.42
N SER A 7 -13.43 20.60 -8.09
CA SER A 7 -12.91 19.47 -7.31
C SER A 7 -13.73 18.19 -7.49
N GLN A 8 -15.03 18.32 -7.77
CA GLN A 8 -15.91 17.20 -8.06
C GLN A 8 -15.51 16.51 -9.38
N LYS A 9 -15.34 17.28 -10.46
CA LYS A 9 -14.90 16.74 -11.77
C LYS A 9 -13.53 16.06 -11.66
N ILE A 10 -12.62 16.61 -10.86
CA ILE A 10 -11.33 15.97 -10.55
C ILE A 10 -11.55 14.61 -9.88
N ARG A 11 -12.37 14.54 -8.82
CA ARG A 11 -12.65 13.28 -8.10
C ARG A 11 -13.31 12.23 -9.01
N GLU A 12 -14.23 12.64 -9.88
CA GLU A 12 -14.91 11.76 -10.83
C GLU A 12 -13.91 11.12 -11.80
N LYS A 13 -13.09 11.93 -12.48
CA LYS A 13 -12.07 11.42 -13.43
C LYS A 13 -11.00 10.57 -12.72
N LEU A 14 -10.54 10.96 -11.53
CA LEU A 14 -9.56 10.16 -10.77
C LEU A 14 -10.16 8.83 -10.26
N SER A 15 -11.45 8.82 -9.91
CA SER A 15 -12.13 7.58 -9.51
C SER A 15 -12.34 6.66 -10.72
N PHE A 16 -12.66 7.22 -11.89
CA PHE A 16 -12.69 6.49 -13.15
C PHE A 16 -11.32 5.85 -13.47
N LEU A 17 -10.22 6.59 -13.32
CA LEU A 17 -8.87 6.03 -13.51
C LEU A 17 -8.59 4.88 -12.56
N LYS A 18 -8.99 4.97 -11.28
CA LYS A 18 -8.84 3.88 -10.31
C LYS A 18 -9.58 2.60 -10.69
N THR A 19 -10.73 2.70 -11.38
CA THR A 19 -11.49 1.51 -11.80
C THR A 19 -10.98 0.90 -13.10
N LYS A 20 -10.35 1.70 -13.96
CA LYS A 20 -9.86 1.26 -15.28
C LYS A 20 -8.40 0.80 -15.27
N LEU A 21 -7.57 1.38 -14.42
CA LEU A 21 -6.15 1.05 -14.34
C LEU A 21 -5.89 -0.15 -13.41
N PRO A 22 -4.73 -0.83 -13.57
CA PRO A 22 -4.32 -1.89 -12.65
C PRO A 22 -4.24 -1.39 -11.21
N LYS A 23 -4.37 -2.31 -10.24
CA LYS A 23 -4.24 -1.99 -8.79
C LYS A 23 -2.91 -1.32 -8.45
N GLN A 24 -1.85 -1.72 -9.15
CA GLN A 24 -0.54 -1.06 -9.16
C GLN A 24 -0.28 -0.56 -10.58
N PRO A 25 -0.71 0.68 -10.91
CA PRO A 25 -0.64 1.22 -12.26
C PRO A 25 0.75 1.77 -12.63
N THR A 26 1.74 1.58 -11.77
CA THR A 26 3.11 2.06 -11.95
C THR A 26 4.06 0.99 -11.43
N ALA A 27 5.29 0.93 -11.97
CA ALA A 27 6.30 -0.05 -11.54
C ALA A 27 6.78 0.22 -10.10
N ALA A 28 6.68 1.47 -9.64
CA ALA A 28 6.92 1.87 -8.27
C ALA A 28 5.61 2.26 -7.56
N ASN A 29 5.52 1.98 -6.26
CA ASN A 29 4.39 2.41 -5.42
C ASN A 29 4.54 3.84 -4.88
N SER A 30 5.71 4.44 -5.05
CA SER A 30 6.07 5.81 -4.66
C SER A 30 5.73 6.83 -5.76
N LEU A 31 5.87 8.11 -5.45
CA LEU A 31 5.88 9.17 -6.46
C LEU A 31 7.12 9.06 -7.36
N TYR A 32 7.01 9.59 -8.57
CA TYR A 32 8.15 9.67 -9.47
C TYR A 32 9.21 10.62 -8.91
N SER A 33 10.48 10.27 -9.05
CA SER A 33 11.59 11.17 -8.76
C SER A 33 12.60 11.10 -9.89
N LEU A 34 13.00 12.25 -10.41
CA LEU A 34 14.04 12.34 -11.43
C LEU A 34 15.42 12.26 -10.74
N PRO A 35 16.29 11.30 -11.11
CA PRO A 35 17.66 11.29 -10.61
C PRO A 35 18.38 12.61 -10.90
N ALA A 36 19.06 13.18 -9.90
CA ALA A 36 19.73 14.47 -10.03
C ALA A 36 20.75 14.48 -11.18
N GLU A 37 21.49 13.37 -11.34
CA GLU A 37 22.45 13.19 -12.43
C GLU A 37 21.81 13.34 -13.81
N PHE A 38 20.55 12.92 -13.98
CA PHE A 38 19.86 13.03 -15.27
C PHE A 38 19.52 14.50 -15.58
N ALA A 39 19.06 15.25 -14.57
CA ALA A 39 18.81 16.68 -14.70
C ALA A 39 20.09 17.44 -15.05
N GLU A 40 21.19 17.16 -14.33
CA GLU A 40 22.50 17.77 -14.57
C GLU A 40 23.05 17.43 -15.95
N ASN A 41 22.93 16.17 -16.38
CA ASN A 41 23.38 15.72 -17.69
C ASN A 41 22.62 16.42 -18.84
N VAL A 42 21.32 16.66 -18.68
CA VAL A 42 20.53 17.40 -19.68
C VAL A 42 21.01 18.84 -19.79
N VAL A 43 21.21 19.53 -18.67
CA VAL A 43 21.70 20.92 -18.66
C VAL A 43 23.13 21.00 -19.22
N ARG A 44 24.03 20.14 -18.74
CA ARG A 44 25.45 20.11 -19.17
C ARG A 44 25.60 19.81 -20.66
N SER A 45 24.75 18.95 -21.22
CA SER A 45 24.79 18.60 -22.64
C SER A 45 23.98 19.54 -23.52
N ASN A 46 23.53 20.68 -23.00
CA ASN A 46 22.66 21.64 -23.68
C ASN A 46 21.44 20.95 -24.33
N TYR A 47 20.76 20.09 -23.56
CA TYR A 47 19.56 19.38 -23.99
C TYR A 47 19.78 18.41 -25.16
N SER A 48 20.93 17.73 -25.19
CA SER A 48 21.21 16.71 -26.21
C SER A 48 20.12 15.63 -26.26
N GLN A 49 19.80 15.13 -27.45
CA GLN A 49 18.79 14.07 -27.64
C GLN A 49 19.09 12.83 -26.78
N VAL A 50 20.37 12.45 -26.63
CA VAL A 50 20.78 11.31 -25.80
C VAL A 50 20.40 11.52 -24.33
N SER A 51 20.66 12.71 -23.79
CA SER A 51 20.31 13.03 -22.39
C SER A 51 18.80 13.05 -22.15
N LEU A 52 18.03 13.57 -23.11
CA LEU A 52 16.57 13.58 -23.05
C LEU A 52 15.97 12.18 -23.18
N GLN A 53 16.54 11.33 -24.04
CA GLN A 53 16.12 9.93 -24.17
C GLN A 53 16.30 9.16 -22.86
N LYS A 54 17.38 9.40 -22.10
CA LYS A 54 17.55 8.78 -20.77
C LYS A 54 16.43 9.16 -19.78
N ILE A 55 16.03 10.43 -19.76
CA ILE A 55 14.89 10.87 -18.93
C ILE A 55 13.60 10.20 -19.41
N SER A 56 13.39 10.18 -20.72
CA SER A 56 12.26 9.53 -21.38
C SER A 56 12.14 8.07 -20.95
N ASP A 57 13.21 7.29 -21.12
CA ASP A 57 13.24 5.87 -20.77
C ASP A 57 12.95 5.66 -19.28
N HIS A 58 13.49 6.51 -18.41
CA HIS A 58 13.23 6.45 -16.97
C HIS A 58 11.77 6.71 -16.61
N ILE A 59 11.10 7.69 -17.24
CA ILE A 59 9.65 7.90 -17.10
C ILE A 59 8.89 6.65 -17.58
N GLY A 60 9.28 6.08 -18.72
CA GLY A 60 8.71 4.85 -19.26
C GLY A 60 8.81 3.66 -18.29
N TYR A 61 9.99 3.44 -17.72
CA TYR A 61 10.22 2.39 -16.72
C TYR A 61 9.37 2.59 -15.47
N TYR A 62 9.27 3.83 -14.96
CA TYR A 62 8.41 4.15 -13.82
C TYR A 62 6.94 3.83 -14.11
N LEU A 63 6.47 4.10 -15.32
CA LEU A 63 5.12 3.76 -15.77
C LEU A 63 4.92 2.27 -16.11
N GLY A 64 5.98 1.45 -16.07
CA GLY A 64 5.92 0.03 -16.44
C GLY A 64 5.80 -0.21 -17.96
N LEU A 65 6.16 0.77 -18.78
CA LEU A 65 6.15 0.64 -20.24
C LEU A 65 7.43 -0.06 -20.71
N LEU A 66 7.30 -1.30 -21.21
CA LEU A 66 8.44 -2.12 -21.64
C LEU A 66 9.08 -1.63 -22.94
N LYS A 67 8.32 -0.97 -23.81
CA LYS A 67 8.82 -0.41 -25.08
C LYS A 67 9.26 1.04 -24.85
N SER A 68 10.51 1.34 -25.17
CA SER A 68 11.06 2.71 -25.14
C SER A 68 10.34 3.59 -26.17
N VAL A 69 9.93 4.79 -25.75
CA VAL A 69 9.36 5.81 -26.65
C VAL A 69 10.52 6.63 -27.21
N LYS A 70 10.65 6.72 -28.53
CA LYS A 70 11.75 7.46 -29.16
C LYS A 70 11.48 8.96 -29.07
N ILE A 71 12.39 9.70 -28.44
CA ILE A 71 12.39 11.16 -28.45
C ILE A 71 13.08 11.64 -29.72
N THR A 72 12.36 12.46 -30.50
CA THR A 72 12.96 13.28 -31.55
C THR A 72 12.95 14.71 -31.07
N PHE A 73 14.14 15.27 -30.92
CA PHE A 73 14.31 16.63 -30.42
C PHE A 73 14.60 17.55 -31.60
N ILE A 74 13.73 18.53 -31.81
CA ILE A 74 13.93 19.58 -32.79
C ILE A 74 14.17 20.87 -32.02
N GLU A 75 15.38 21.40 -32.14
CA GLU A 75 15.64 22.77 -31.71
C GLU A 75 14.93 23.69 -32.70
N GLU A 76 14.14 24.64 -32.19
CA GLU A 76 13.55 25.69 -33.02
C GLU A 76 14.69 26.48 -33.66
N PHE A 77 15.09 26.07 -34.87
CA PHE A 77 15.95 26.89 -35.71
C PHE A 77 15.20 28.21 -35.95
N THR A 78 15.94 29.30 -36.15
CA THR A 78 15.41 30.55 -36.75
C THR A 78 14.76 30.34 -38.13
N ASP A 79 14.73 29.10 -38.61
CA ASP A 79 14.21 28.65 -39.88
C ASP A 79 12.73 28.28 -39.79
N ASN A 80 11.92 29.14 -40.40
CA ASN A 80 10.51 29.33 -40.13
C ASN A 80 9.58 28.33 -40.83
N ARG A 81 10.10 27.15 -41.17
CA ARG A 81 9.47 26.26 -42.16
C ARG A 81 8.64 25.13 -41.57
N TRP A 82 8.51 25.04 -40.25
CA TRP A 82 7.87 23.89 -39.60
C TRP A 82 6.78 24.31 -38.60
N VAL A 83 5.51 24.04 -38.95
CA VAL A 83 4.37 24.04 -38.03
C VAL A 83 3.82 22.61 -37.96
N GLY A 84 3.64 22.08 -36.75
CA GLY A 84 2.92 20.83 -36.55
C GLY A 84 1.42 21.09 -36.52
N THR A 85 0.63 20.28 -37.22
CA THR A 85 -0.80 20.16 -36.97
C THR A 85 -1.04 19.27 -35.74
N SER A 86 -2.24 19.34 -35.14
CA SER A 86 -2.67 18.44 -34.05
C SER A 86 -2.52 16.95 -34.42
N ASP A 87 -2.61 16.64 -35.72
CA ASP A 87 -2.50 15.29 -36.26
C ASP A 87 -1.05 14.84 -36.57
N GLY A 88 -0.04 15.62 -36.21
CA GLY A 88 1.35 15.22 -36.41
C GLY A 88 1.89 15.39 -37.83
N ILE A 89 1.19 16.13 -38.69
CA ILE A 89 1.68 16.49 -40.03
C ILE A 89 2.47 17.80 -39.89
N LEU A 90 3.70 17.77 -40.40
CA LEU A 90 4.53 18.95 -40.53
C LEU A 90 4.08 19.72 -41.78
N VAL A 91 3.33 20.80 -41.58
CA VAL A 91 2.84 21.67 -42.65
C VAL A 91 3.54 23.02 -42.49
N GLY A 92 4.31 23.45 -43.50
CA GLY A 92 4.97 24.74 -43.47
C GLY A 92 4.01 25.87 -43.86
N ASP A 93 3.64 26.73 -42.92
CA ASP A 93 3.68 28.20 -43.06
C ASP A 93 3.45 28.89 -41.70
N ARG A 94 4.07 30.07 -41.53
CA ARG A 94 4.14 30.90 -40.33
C ARG A 94 2.76 31.41 -39.90
N THR A 95 2.21 30.87 -38.82
CA THR A 95 1.53 31.66 -37.78
C THR A 95 1.39 30.84 -36.49
N GLY A 96 2.38 30.96 -35.60
CA GLY A 96 2.21 30.71 -34.18
C GLY A 96 1.71 29.32 -33.77
N SER A 97 2.40 28.25 -34.16
CA SER A 97 2.07 26.91 -33.65
C SER A 97 2.07 26.94 -32.10
N PRO A 98 0.91 26.75 -31.45
CA PRO A 98 0.79 26.75 -29.99
C PRO A 98 1.42 25.48 -29.38
N ILE A 99 1.87 24.56 -30.22
CA ILE A 99 2.31 23.23 -29.85
C ILE A 99 3.71 23.31 -29.23
N SER A 100 3.82 22.85 -27.98
CA SER A 100 5.05 22.86 -27.18
C SER A 100 5.75 21.49 -27.20
N GLY A 101 4.97 20.43 -27.43
CA GLY A 101 5.38 19.06 -27.70
C GLY A 101 4.26 18.37 -28.45
N LEU A 102 4.61 17.34 -29.21
CA LEU A 102 3.67 16.59 -30.01
C LEU A 102 3.96 15.11 -29.87
N TYR A 103 3.07 14.38 -29.21
CA TYR A 103 3.09 12.94 -29.28
C TYR A 103 2.62 12.48 -30.65
N LYS A 104 3.48 11.72 -31.34
CA LYS A 104 3.18 11.14 -32.64
C LYS A 104 3.33 9.64 -32.57
N ILE A 105 2.25 8.94 -32.86
CA ILE A 105 2.31 7.49 -33.09
C ILE A 105 2.97 7.29 -34.46
N ILE A 106 4.20 6.78 -34.49
CA ILE A 106 4.94 6.53 -35.74
C ILE A 106 4.99 5.02 -36.01
N GLY A 107 4.17 4.57 -36.95
CA GLY A 107 4.13 3.16 -37.39
C GLY A 107 3.23 2.27 -36.53
N PHE A 108 3.23 0.97 -36.86
CA PHE A 108 2.29 -0.03 -36.30
C PHE A 108 2.46 -0.30 -34.80
N ASP A 109 3.58 0.13 -34.22
CA ASP A 109 4.04 -0.41 -32.95
C ASP A 109 4.85 0.55 -32.07
N ARG A 110 5.07 1.83 -32.49
CA ARG A 110 6.04 2.72 -31.81
C ARG A 110 5.58 4.17 -31.69
N SER A 111 5.18 4.50 -30.47
CA SER A 111 5.11 5.83 -29.90
C SER A 111 6.43 6.58 -30.08
N GLY A 112 6.39 7.72 -30.77
CA GLY A 112 7.47 8.71 -30.78
C GLY A 112 6.98 9.99 -30.13
N ILE A 113 7.84 10.67 -29.40
CA ILE A 113 7.53 12.02 -28.93
C ILE A 113 8.41 12.98 -29.71
N LEU A 114 7.77 13.88 -30.43
CA LEU A 114 8.43 15.00 -31.07
C LEU A 114 8.42 16.19 -30.11
N LEU A 115 9.60 16.58 -29.64
CA LEU A 115 9.75 17.72 -28.76
C LEU A 115 10.34 18.89 -29.53
N ILE A 116 9.60 19.99 -29.60
CA ILE A 116 10.04 21.25 -30.21
C ILE A 116 10.54 22.15 -29.08
N LYS A 117 11.87 22.27 -28.94
CA LYS A 117 12.44 23.15 -27.91
C LYS A 117 12.42 24.59 -28.40
N LYS A 118 11.50 25.36 -27.84
CA LYS A 118 11.55 26.82 -27.90
C LYS A 118 12.70 27.31 -27.03
N HIS A 119 13.40 28.35 -27.47
CA HIS A 119 14.53 28.93 -26.74
C HIS A 119 14.20 29.39 -25.29
N LYS A 120 12.91 29.57 -24.97
CA LYS A 120 12.44 29.92 -23.62
C LYS A 120 12.17 28.72 -22.70
N TYR A 121 12.28 27.49 -23.21
CA TYR A 121 12.00 26.30 -22.42
C TYR A 121 13.22 25.83 -21.62
N ASP A 122 13.10 25.96 -20.31
CA ASP A 122 13.96 25.25 -19.37
C ASP A 122 13.57 23.76 -19.21
N LEU A 123 14.39 23.03 -18.45
CA LEU A 123 14.18 21.62 -18.12
C LEU A 123 12.78 21.34 -17.53
N LYS A 124 12.25 22.20 -16.66
CA LYS A 124 10.92 22.02 -16.04
C LYS A 124 9.79 21.95 -17.08
N HIS A 125 9.89 22.71 -18.17
CA HIS A 125 8.89 22.71 -19.24
C HIS A 125 8.98 21.43 -20.06
N ILE A 126 10.21 21.02 -20.39
CA ILE A 126 10.50 19.77 -21.09
C ILE A 126 10.00 18.57 -20.27
N LEU A 127 10.25 18.55 -18.97
CA LEU A 127 9.74 17.50 -18.09
C LEU A 127 8.22 17.46 -18.08
N ALA A 128 7.56 18.62 -17.97
CA ALA A 128 6.10 18.67 -17.99
C ALA A 128 5.54 18.10 -19.30
N ILE A 129 6.08 18.52 -20.45
CA ILE A 129 5.71 18.01 -21.78
C ILE A 129 5.92 16.49 -21.84
N LEU A 130 7.13 16.01 -21.52
CA LEU A 130 7.43 14.57 -21.57
C LEU A 130 6.47 13.76 -20.70
N THR A 131 6.20 14.18 -19.46
CA THR A 131 5.29 13.45 -18.58
C THR A 131 3.85 13.45 -19.08
N HIS A 132 3.40 14.54 -19.69
CA HIS A 132 2.09 14.64 -20.31
C HIS A 132 1.99 13.66 -21.50
N GLU A 133 2.94 13.70 -22.44
CA GLU A 133 2.92 12.83 -23.62
C GLU A 133 3.10 11.34 -23.27
N TYR A 134 3.93 11.02 -22.27
CA TYR A 134 4.05 9.65 -21.77
C TYR A 134 2.75 9.15 -21.16
N THR A 135 1.99 10.04 -20.53
CA THR A 135 0.69 9.69 -19.96
C THR A 135 -0.32 9.42 -21.07
N HIS A 136 -0.32 10.18 -22.18
CA HIS A 136 -1.10 9.85 -23.38
C HIS A 136 -0.79 8.44 -23.88
N ASN A 137 0.50 8.11 -24.08
CA ASN A 137 0.92 6.76 -24.50
C ASN A 137 0.48 5.68 -23.51
N TYR A 138 0.62 5.93 -22.21
CA TYR A 138 0.20 5.01 -21.16
C TYR A 138 -1.32 4.76 -21.20
N LEU A 139 -2.13 5.83 -21.26
CA LEU A 139 -3.59 5.71 -21.36
C LEU A 139 -4.02 4.98 -22.63
N TYR A 140 -3.35 5.23 -23.76
CA TYR A 140 -3.57 4.52 -25.01
C TYR A 140 -3.36 3.00 -24.86
N HIS A 141 -2.26 2.57 -24.24
CA HIS A 141 -1.99 1.15 -23.97
C HIS A 141 -3.04 0.49 -23.07
N HIS A 142 -3.71 1.27 -22.22
CA HIS A 142 -4.83 0.83 -21.39
C HIS A 142 -6.21 1.02 -22.02
N ARG A 143 -6.29 1.48 -23.28
CA ARG A 143 -7.55 1.79 -24.00
C ARG A 143 -8.43 2.77 -23.24
N ILE A 144 -7.81 3.77 -22.62
CA ILE A 144 -8.48 4.85 -21.90
C ILE A 144 -8.35 6.11 -22.74
N SER A 145 -9.48 6.68 -23.13
CA SER A 145 -9.55 7.94 -23.87
C SER A 145 -10.91 8.59 -23.69
N GLU A 146 -10.98 9.89 -23.87
CA GLU A 146 -12.24 10.63 -24.05
C GLU A 146 -12.48 10.88 -25.54
N SER A 147 -13.75 11.01 -25.94
CA SER A 147 -14.10 11.28 -27.34
C SER A 147 -13.80 12.71 -27.77
N GLU A 148 -13.97 13.68 -26.87
CA GLU A 148 -13.62 15.07 -27.12
C GLU A 148 -12.14 15.29 -26.81
N GLU A 149 -11.38 15.78 -27.78
CA GLU A 149 -9.95 16.08 -27.63
C GLU A 149 -9.67 16.92 -26.38
N SER A 150 -10.45 17.97 -26.15
CA SER A 150 -10.24 18.87 -25.00
C SER A 150 -10.46 18.17 -23.65
N GLU A 151 -11.35 17.19 -23.58
CA GLU A 151 -11.56 16.38 -22.37
C GLU A 151 -10.51 15.28 -22.22
N ASN A 152 -9.98 14.77 -23.34
CA ASN A 152 -8.91 13.78 -23.36
C ASN A 152 -7.63 14.39 -22.80
N GLU A 153 -7.31 15.63 -23.18
CA GLU A 153 -6.18 16.38 -22.64
C GLU A 153 -6.30 16.67 -21.14
N ILE A 154 -7.51 17.02 -20.68
CA ILE A 154 -7.80 17.16 -19.25
C ILE A 154 -7.61 15.83 -18.53
N LEU A 155 -8.08 14.72 -19.12
CA LEU A 155 -7.91 13.39 -18.55
C LEU A 155 -6.43 13.02 -18.44
N THR A 156 -5.63 13.31 -19.46
CA THR A 156 -4.17 13.08 -19.46
C THR A 156 -3.47 13.87 -18.36
N ASP A 157 -3.76 15.16 -18.18
CA ASP A 157 -3.20 15.97 -17.10
C ASP A 157 -3.56 15.40 -15.71
N LEU A 158 -4.81 14.98 -15.51
CA LEU A 158 -5.26 14.36 -14.25
C LEU A 158 -4.66 12.97 -14.04
N ALA A 159 -4.52 12.17 -15.10
CA ALA A 159 -3.86 10.88 -15.07
C ALA A 159 -2.37 11.02 -14.72
N THR A 160 -1.71 12.06 -15.22
CA THR A 160 -0.32 12.36 -14.89
C THR A 160 -0.18 12.60 -13.37
N ALA A 161 -1.12 13.32 -12.76
CA ALA A 161 -1.19 13.48 -11.30
C ALA A 161 -1.49 12.16 -10.58
N TYR A 162 -2.44 11.36 -11.08
CA TYR A 162 -2.82 10.05 -10.53
C TYR A 162 -1.69 9.02 -10.54
N LEU A 163 -0.83 9.09 -11.57
CA LEU A 163 0.31 8.21 -11.76
C LEU A 163 1.54 8.67 -10.98
N GLY A 164 1.49 9.81 -10.28
CA GLY A 164 2.56 10.29 -9.41
C GLY A 164 3.60 11.19 -10.11
N LEU A 165 3.32 11.59 -11.35
CA LEU A 165 4.16 12.49 -12.16
C LEU A 165 3.71 13.95 -12.10
N GLY A 166 2.51 14.24 -11.56
CA GLY A 166 1.89 15.57 -11.63
C GLY A 166 2.68 16.71 -10.98
N HIS A 167 3.59 16.41 -10.04
CA HIS A 167 4.45 17.43 -9.44
C HIS A 167 5.41 18.06 -10.46
N LEU A 168 5.72 17.37 -11.56
CA LEU A 168 6.52 17.89 -12.67
C LEU A 168 5.72 18.84 -13.58
N LEU A 169 4.40 18.69 -13.67
CA LEU A 169 3.54 19.59 -14.45
C LEU A 169 3.47 20.99 -13.83
N ILE A 170 3.36 21.09 -12.50
CA ILE A 170 3.17 22.37 -11.78
C ILE A 170 4.22 23.43 -12.16
N PRO A 171 5.54 23.18 -12.08
CA PRO A 171 6.53 24.18 -12.45
C PRO A 171 6.59 24.43 -13.96
N GLY A 172 6.30 23.44 -14.81
CA GLY A 172 6.29 23.59 -16.27
C GLY A 172 5.04 24.29 -16.83
N TYR A 173 3.93 24.28 -16.10
CA TYR A 173 2.66 24.93 -16.50
C TYR A 173 2.56 26.37 -16.00
N LYS A 174 3.55 26.88 -15.26
CA LYS A 174 3.61 28.29 -14.92
C LYS A 174 3.82 29.11 -16.20
N PRO A 175 3.07 30.22 -16.41
CA PRO A 175 3.26 31.06 -17.57
C PRO A 175 4.70 31.58 -17.67
N ILE A 176 5.28 31.48 -18.86
CA ILE A 176 6.56 32.06 -19.23
C ILE A 176 6.27 33.47 -19.74
N THR A 177 6.77 34.49 -19.06
CA THR A 177 6.63 35.89 -19.47
C THR A 177 7.96 36.45 -19.97
N TRP A 178 7.93 37.22 -21.05
CA TRP A 178 9.10 37.97 -21.50
C TRP A 178 8.67 39.29 -22.14
N THR A 179 9.54 40.28 -22.09
CA THR A 179 9.32 41.57 -22.75
C THR A 179 10.16 41.66 -24.01
N SER A 180 9.57 42.19 -25.07
CA SER A 180 10.30 42.58 -26.28
C SER A 180 10.28 44.10 -26.38
N ASN A 181 11.46 44.72 -26.50
CA ASN A 181 11.56 46.13 -26.83
C ASN A 181 11.28 46.28 -28.32
N HIS A 182 10.28 47.06 -28.70
CA HIS A 182 9.95 47.25 -30.12
C HIS A 182 10.57 48.53 -30.69
N TRP A 183 10.86 49.54 -29.87
CA TRP A 183 11.43 50.81 -30.35
C TRP A 183 12.19 51.55 -29.24
N ASN A 184 13.49 51.80 -29.46
CA ASN A 184 14.26 52.83 -28.75
C ASN A 184 14.26 54.09 -29.63
N TYR A 185 13.18 54.88 -29.61
CA TYR A 185 13.21 56.23 -30.16
C TYR A 185 13.63 57.22 -29.08
N VAL A 186 14.25 58.32 -29.51
CA VAL A 186 14.83 59.38 -28.65
C VAL A 186 13.84 59.91 -27.59
N PHE A 187 12.52 59.78 -27.80
CA PHE A 187 11.49 60.32 -26.90
C PHE A 187 10.43 59.32 -26.42
N ALA A 188 10.52 58.02 -26.75
CA ALA A 188 9.60 57.00 -26.23
C ALA A 188 10.18 55.58 -26.30
N SER A 189 10.00 54.82 -25.23
CA SER A 189 10.23 53.37 -25.19
C SER A 189 8.91 52.63 -24.99
N GLY A 190 8.59 51.70 -25.88
CA GLY A 190 7.44 50.80 -25.76
C GLY A 190 7.88 49.35 -25.57
N TYR A 191 7.38 48.69 -24.52
CA TYR A 191 7.60 47.27 -24.27
C TYR A 191 6.29 46.50 -24.52
N THR A 192 6.39 45.36 -25.19
CA THR A 192 5.30 44.38 -25.26
C THR A 192 5.64 43.19 -24.37
N THR A 193 4.79 42.90 -23.40
CA THR A 193 4.90 41.70 -22.57
C THR A 193 4.18 40.54 -23.26
N HIS A 194 4.94 39.52 -23.61
CA HIS A 194 4.43 38.26 -24.15
C HIS A 194 4.30 37.24 -23.02
N THR A 195 3.26 36.41 -23.11
CA THR A 195 3.02 35.32 -22.15
C THR A 195 2.74 34.03 -22.90
N LEU A 196 3.48 32.99 -22.59
CA LEU A 196 3.30 31.64 -23.11
C LEU A 196 2.94 30.71 -21.96
N SER A 197 1.86 29.94 -22.09
CA SER A 197 1.49 28.90 -21.14
C SER A 197 1.45 27.55 -21.85
N ILE A 198 1.87 26.52 -21.13
CA ILE A 198 1.82 25.12 -21.58
C ILE A 198 0.76 24.41 -20.75
N GLY A 199 0.11 23.41 -21.34
CA GLY A 199 -0.86 22.56 -20.64
C GLY A 199 -2.30 23.08 -20.69
N TYR A 200 -3.22 22.18 -20.32
CA TYR A 200 -4.66 22.42 -20.40
C TYR A 200 -5.27 22.80 -19.06
N LEU A 201 -4.66 22.38 -17.96
CA LEU A 201 -5.10 22.71 -16.60
C LEU A 201 -4.21 23.73 -15.91
N THR A 202 -4.79 24.53 -15.02
CA THR A 202 -3.99 25.45 -14.19
C THR A 202 -3.11 24.67 -13.18
N PRO A 203 -1.96 25.21 -12.76
CA PRO A 203 -1.12 24.59 -11.72
C PRO A 203 -1.88 24.31 -10.41
N ASN A 204 -2.87 25.14 -10.06
CA ASN A 204 -3.70 24.94 -8.88
C ASN A 204 -4.62 23.72 -9.01
N THR A 205 -5.17 23.49 -10.21
CA THR A 205 -5.97 22.30 -10.50
C THR A 205 -5.12 21.04 -10.41
N ILE A 206 -3.91 21.04 -10.97
CA ILE A 206 -2.97 19.91 -10.86
C ILE A 206 -2.62 19.63 -9.39
N ARG A 207 -2.34 20.65 -8.58
CA ARG A 207 -2.09 20.49 -7.14
C ARG A 207 -3.24 19.76 -6.43
N LYS A 208 -4.49 20.18 -6.70
CA LYS A 208 -5.68 19.51 -6.14
C LYS A 208 -5.76 18.05 -6.61
N ALA A 209 -5.46 17.77 -7.88
CA ALA A 209 -5.44 16.42 -8.42
C ALA A 209 -4.40 15.53 -7.74
N ILE A 210 -3.19 16.03 -7.46
CA ILE A 210 -2.15 15.30 -6.71
C ILE A 210 -2.65 14.94 -5.31
N ILE A 211 -3.24 15.90 -4.60
CA ILE A 211 -3.72 15.72 -3.22
C ILE A 211 -4.87 14.69 -3.16
N ILE A 212 -5.81 14.76 -4.10
CA ILE A 212 -6.89 13.77 -4.20
C ILE A 212 -6.33 12.40 -4.60
N SER A 213 -5.35 12.36 -5.49
CA SER A 213 -4.69 11.12 -5.91
C SER A 213 -3.99 10.43 -4.75
N ALA A 214 -3.34 11.18 -3.85
CA ALA A 214 -2.70 10.65 -2.65
C ALA A 214 -3.69 9.88 -1.77
N GLU A 215 -4.88 10.44 -1.55
CA GLU A 215 -5.97 9.76 -0.83
C GLU A 215 -6.43 8.49 -1.56
N ILE A 216 -6.64 8.58 -2.88
CA ILE A 216 -7.19 7.47 -3.68
C ILE A 216 -6.21 6.29 -3.80
N ARG A 217 -4.91 6.59 -3.93
CA ARG A 217 -3.78 5.65 -4.08
C ARG A 217 -3.19 5.18 -2.75
N ASN A 218 -3.59 5.78 -1.64
CA ASN A 218 -3.00 5.58 -0.33
C ASN A 218 -1.50 5.94 -0.24
N TRP A 219 -1.09 7.05 -0.86
CA TRP A 219 0.30 7.54 -0.74
C TRP A 219 0.56 8.15 0.63
N ASP A 220 1.81 8.09 1.09
CA ASP A 220 2.24 8.78 2.30
C ASP A 220 2.08 10.30 2.11
N PRO A 221 1.30 11.00 2.95
CA PRO A 221 1.19 12.45 2.90
C PRO A 221 2.53 13.18 2.95
N GLU A 222 3.50 12.68 3.71
CA GLU A 222 4.81 13.34 3.84
C GLU A 222 5.60 13.28 2.54
N GLU A 223 5.59 12.12 1.88
CA GLU A 223 6.20 11.93 0.58
C GLU A 223 5.57 12.87 -0.47
N VAL A 224 4.23 12.99 -0.46
CA VAL A 224 3.51 13.88 -1.38
C VAL A 224 3.88 15.34 -1.14
N ILE A 225 3.97 15.77 0.12
CA ILE A 225 4.37 17.14 0.49
C ILE A 225 5.82 17.41 0.06
N ALA A 226 6.73 16.45 0.27
CA ALA A 226 8.14 16.61 -0.08
C ALA A 226 8.37 16.85 -1.58
N ASN A 227 7.52 16.29 -2.44
CA ASN A 227 7.63 16.38 -3.91
C ASN A 227 7.19 17.74 -4.50
N PHE A 228 6.56 18.63 -3.74
CA PHE A 228 6.28 19.98 -4.22
C PHE A 228 7.55 20.84 -4.18
N SER A 229 7.89 21.53 -5.27
CA SER A 229 9.10 22.36 -5.32
C SER A 229 8.98 23.67 -4.54
N SER A 230 7.80 24.26 -4.49
CA SER A 230 7.54 25.55 -3.81
C SER A 230 7.18 25.35 -2.33
N VAL A 231 7.79 26.14 -1.44
CA VAL A 231 7.44 26.16 0.00
C VAL A 231 5.96 26.45 0.22
N TRP A 232 5.38 27.38 -0.55
CA TRP A 232 3.95 27.68 -0.47
C TRP A 232 3.08 26.50 -0.87
N ASP A 233 3.49 25.74 -1.89
CA ASP A 233 2.77 24.54 -2.30
C ASP A 233 2.85 23.44 -1.24
N LYS A 234 4.00 23.29 -0.56
CA LYS A 234 4.16 22.40 0.59
C LYS A 234 3.22 22.75 1.73
N ILE A 235 3.13 24.03 2.09
CA ILE A 235 2.24 24.51 3.16
C ILE A 235 0.78 24.24 2.81
N ILE A 236 0.35 24.56 1.58
CA ILE A 236 -1.03 24.31 1.13
C ILE A 236 -1.33 22.81 1.15
N ALA A 237 -0.42 21.98 0.60
CA ALA A 237 -0.57 20.53 0.59
C ALA A 237 -0.65 19.95 2.00
N TYR A 238 0.19 20.44 2.93
CA TYR A 238 0.18 20.04 4.33
C TYR A 238 -1.19 20.21 4.98
N PHE A 239 -1.80 21.40 4.86
CA PHE A 239 -3.12 21.64 5.44
C PHE A 239 -4.22 20.82 4.76
N GLN A 240 -4.16 20.65 3.43
CA GLN A 240 -5.17 19.89 2.69
C GLN A 240 -5.07 18.37 2.94
N LEU A 241 -3.86 17.84 3.17
CA LEU A 241 -3.62 16.43 3.48
C LEU A 241 -3.78 16.11 4.98
N TRP A 242 -3.84 17.12 5.86
CA TRP A 242 -3.97 16.92 7.31
C TRP A 242 -5.13 15.99 7.72
N PRO A 243 -6.36 16.13 7.19
CA PRO A 243 -7.46 15.24 7.54
C PRO A 243 -7.18 13.79 7.12
N TYR A 244 -6.58 13.60 5.95
CA TYR A 244 -6.19 12.29 5.44
C TYR A 244 -5.10 11.65 6.30
N LYS A 245 -4.06 12.40 6.64
CA LYS A 245 -2.99 11.99 7.57
C LYS A 245 -3.53 11.56 8.94
N ASN A 246 -4.52 12.27 9.49
CA ASN A 246 -5.13 11.88 10.75
C ASN A 246 -5.96 10.58 10.64
N ARG A 247 -6.64 10.35 9.52
CA ARG A 247 -7.32 9.07 9.25
C ARG A 247 -6.31 7.92 9.22
N LEU A 248 -5.19 8.08 8.52
CA LEU A 248 -4.12 7.07 8.51
C LEU A 248 -3.57 6.78 9.91
N ARG A 249 -3.27 7.81 10.69
CA ARG A 249 -2.81 7.67 12.09
C ARG A 249 -3.83 6.95 12.98
N LYS A 250 -5.13 7.20 12.77
CA LYS A 250 -6.19 6.51 13.51
C LYS A 250 -6.21 5.01 13.17
N ILE A 251 -6.18 4.68 11.87
CA ILE A 251 -6.11 3.29 11.39
C ILE A 251 -4.86 2.59 11.95
N GLU A 252 -3.70 3.25 11.96
CA GLU A 252 -2.48 2.69 12.50
C GLU A 252 -2.56 2.46 14.01
N ARG A 253 -3.13 3.40 14.77
CA ARG A 253 -3.38 3.23 16.21
C ARG A 253 -4.32 2.06 16.50
N GLU A 254 -5.36 1.88 15.69
CA GLU A 254 -6.28 0.74 15.79
C GLU A 254 -5.54 -0.57 15.51
N LYS A 255 -4.80 -0.66 14.40
CA LYS A 255 -3.95 -1.82 14.11
C LYS A 255 -2.95 -2.14 15.21
N ARG A 256 -2.34 -1.12 15.83
CA ARG A 256 -1.41 -1.31 16.96
C ARG A 256 -2.13 -1.84 18.20
N LYS A 257 -3.33 -1.34 18.51
CA LYS A 257 -4.18 -1.87 19.60
C LYS A 257 -4.55 -3.32 19.34
N ASP A 258 -4.96 -3.64 18.12
CA ASP A 258 -5.30 -5.00 17.71
C ASP A 258 -4.08 -5.92 17.84
N ALA A 259 -2.90 -5.48 17.39
CA ALA A 259 -1.66 -6.25 17.53
C ALA A 259 -1.26 -6.50 18.99
N ILE A 260 -1.37 -5.48 19.87
CA ILE A 260 -1.12 -5.63 21.31
C ILE A 260 -2.11 -6.62 21.94
N PHE A 261 -3.39 -6.50 21.57
CA PHE A 261 -4.44 -7.39 22.05
C PHE A 261 -4.20 -8.83 21.60
N MET A 262 -3.83 -9.04 20.33
CA MET A 262 -3.45 -10.35 19.79
C MET A 262 -2.24 -10.92 20.52
N LYS A 263 -1.21 -10.11 20.78
CA LYS A 263 -0.01 -10.54 21.52
C LYS A 263 -0.38 -11.05 22.92
N LYS A 264 -1.17 -10.28 23.69
CA LYS A 264 -1.63 -10.69 25.03
C LYS A 264 -2.40 -12.01 25.01
N ARG A 265 -3.19 -12.25 23.96
CA ARG A 265 -3.94 -13.49 23.80
C ARG A 265 -3.06 -14.68 23.46
N VAL A 266 -2.06 -14.49 22.60
CA VAL A 266 -1.06 -15.52 22.32
C VAL A 266 -0.31 -15.88 23.61
N GLU A 267 0.05 -14.89 24.43
CA GLU A 267 0.66 -15.11 25.75
C GLU A 267 -0.28 -15.90 26.69
N GLN A 268 -1.57 -15.56 26.75
CA GLN A 268 -2.57 -16.32 27.52
C GLN A 268 -2.72 -17.77 27.04
N ILE A 269 -2.80 -18.00 25.72
CA ILE A 269 -2.89 -19.34 25.14
C ILE A 269 -1.63 -20.15 25.48
N ASN A 270 -0.45 -19.54 25.42
CA ASN A 270 0.80 -20.21 25.78
C ASN A 270 0.86 -20.56 27.26
N SER A 271 0.38 -19.67 28.15
CA SER A 271 0.23 -19.98 29.58
C SER A 271 -0.70 -21.18 29.79
N LEU A 272 -1.86 -21.21 29.14
CA LEU A 272 -2.80 -22.33 29.24
C LEU A 272 -2.20 -23.64 28.71
N LYS A 273 -1.40 -23.59 27.64
CA LYS A 273 -0.68 -24.78 27.15
C LYS A 273 0.29 -25.31 28.19
N VAL A 274 1.00 -24.44 28.91
CA VAL A 274 1.89 -24.85 30.01
C VAL A 274 1.09 -25.51 31.13
N ASP A 275 -0.04 -24.91 31.53
CA ASP A 275 -0.91 -25.46 32.57
C ASP A 275 -1.45 -26.86 32.18
N VAL A 276 -1.96 -27.00 30.95
CA VAL A 276 -2.44 -28.28 30.41
C VAL A 276 -1.34 -29.34 30.38
N ASN A 277 -0.12 -28.96 29.98
CA ASN A 277 1.03 -29.88 29.99
C ASN A 277 1.43 -30.31 31.41
N ASN A 278 1.37 -29.41 32.39
CA ASN A 278 1.64 -29.73 33.79
C ASN A 278 0.63 -30.73 34.34
N ILE A 279 -0.67 -30.51 34.09
CA ILE A 279 -1.73 -31.45 34.47
C ILE A 279 -1.49 -32.81 33.81
N HIS A 280 -1.16 -32.83 32.52
CA HIS A 280 -0.85 -34.07 31.80
C HIS A 280 0.34 -34.81 32.42
N LYS A 281 1.37 -34.10 32.90
CA LYS A 281 2.53 -34.68 33.57
C LYS A 281 2.16 -35.30 34.92
N VAL A 282 1.44 -34.58 35.77
CA VAL A 282 0.93 -35.09 37.06
C VAL A 282 0.10 -36.35 36.84
N TYR A 283 -0.80 -36.27 35.86
CA TYR A 283 -1.66 -37.38 35.50
C TYR A 283 -0.89 -38.62 35.02
N ASN A 284 0.16 -38.43 34.21
CA ASN A 284 1.01 -39.54 33.77
C ASN A 284 1.80 -40.18 34.93
N GLN A 285 2.19 -39.41 35.94
CA GLN A 285 2.83 -39.96 37.15
C GLN A 285 1.86 -40.83 37.94
N VAL A 286 0.62 -40.35 38.13
CA VAL A 286 -0.46 -41.13 38.75
C VAL A 286 -0.70 -42.44 37.99
N CYS A 287 -0.80 -42.39 36.66
CA CYS A 287 -0.97 -43.58 35.84
C CYS A 287 0.16 -44.60 36.02
N LYS A 288 1.41 -44.15 36.17
CA LYS A 288 2.55 -45.03 36.42
C LYS A 288 2.44 -45.72 37.79
N LEU A 289 2.12 -44.96 38.84
CA LEU A 289 1.94 -45.48 40.19
C LEU A 289 0.84 -46.53 40.26
N ILE A 290 -0.29 -46.30 39.60
CA ILE A 290 -1.39 -47.26 39.64
C ILE A 290 -1.08 -48.49 38.78
N LYS A 291 -0.41 -48.33 37.63
CA LYS A 291 0.05 -49.49 36.85
C LYS A 291 0.96 -50.39 37.68
N SER A 292 1.90 -49.82 38.44
CA SER A 292 2.74 -50.62 39.34
C SER A 292 1.91 -51.39 40.37
N ILE A 293 0.87 -50.77 40.95
CA ILE A 293 -0.04 -51.43 41.91
C ILE A 293 -0.81 -52.58 41.23
N SER A 294 -1.35 -52.35 40.03
CA SER A 294 -2.15 -53.37 39.31
C SER A 294 -1.34 -54.60 38.92
N THR A 295 -0.05 -54.44 38.64
CA THR A 295 0.84 -55.56 38.29
C THR A 295 1.32 -56.35 39.51
N THR A 296 1.27 -55.78 40.72
CA THR A 296 1.68 -56.45 41.96
C THR A 296 0.53 -57.15 42.68
N MET A 297 -0.73 -56.93 42.30
CA MET A 297 -1.87 -57.46 43.04
C MET A 297 -2.40 -58.78 42.47
N ASP A 298 -2.13 -59.87 43.18
CA ASP A 298 -3.15 -60.89 43.40
C ASP A 298 -4.19 -60.28 44.36
N THR A 299 -5.48 -60.36 44.05
CA THR A 299 -6.50 -59.62 44.82
C THR A 299 -6.62 -60.10 46.28
N SER A 300 -6.10 -61.28 46.59
CA SER A 300 -5.97 -61.81 47.96
C SER A 300 -4.75 -61.30 48.74
N SER A 301 -3.82 -60.56 48.12
CA SER A 301 -2.57 -60.11 48.75
C SER A 301 -2.49 -58.60 48.99
N ILE A 302 -3.61 -57.88 48.94
CA ILE A 302 -3.65 -56.43 49.17
C ILE A 302 -3.29 -56.15 50.63
N THR A 303 -2.15 -55.51 50.87
CA THR A 303 -1.70 -55.17 52.22
C THR A 303 -2.28 -53.83 52.68
N ALA A 304 -2.26 -53.57 54.00
CA ALA A 304 -2.65 -52.28 54.55
C ALA A 304 -1.79 -51.12 54.01
N GLU A 305 -0.55 -51.39 53.61
CA GLU A 305 0.34 -50.40 52.98
C GLU A 305 -0.14 -50.04 51.57
N ASP A 306 -0.56 -51.04 50.78
CA ASP A 306 -1.15 -50.81 49.47
C ASP A 306 -2.44 -50.00 49.58
N GLY A 307 -3.26 -50.26 50.59
CA GLY A 307 -4.46 -49.47 50.91
C GLY A 307 -4.13 -48.01 51.27
N ARG A 308 -3.09 -47.76 52.08
CA ARG A 308 -2.61 -46.40 52.39
C ARG A 308 -2.09 -45.68 51.14
N MET A 309 -1.31 -46.36 50.32
CA MET A 309 -0.80 -45.83 49.06
C MET A 309 -1.95 -45.50 48.10
N PHE A 310 -2.98 -46.35 48.05
CA PHE A 310 -4.19 -46.11 47.27
C PHE A 310 -4.95 -44.89 47.79
N VAL A 311 -5.13 -44.73 49.11
CA VAL A 311 -5.77 -43.55 49.71
C VAL A 311 -4.94 -42.28 49.45
N GLU A 312 -3.61 -42.33 49.49
CA GLU A 312 -2.76 -41.18 49.18
C GLU A 312 -2.87 -40.78 47.70
N ILE A 313 -2.87 -41.77 46.79
CA ILE A 313 -3.12 -41.56 45.36
C ILE A 313 -4.52 -41.01 45.14
N THR A 314 -5.52 -41.58 45.82
CA THR A 314 -6.91 -41.12 45.75
C THR A 314 -6.98 -39.70 46.25
N ASN A 315 -6.42 -39.33 47.40
CA ASN A 315 -6.40 -37.95 47.88
C ASN A 315 -5.71 -36.99 46.89
N LYS A 316 -4.58 -37.38 46.29
CA LYS A 316 -3.91 -36.57 45.25
C LYS A 316 -4.78 -36.37 43.98
N ILE A 317 -5.71 -37.28 43.69
CA ILE A 317 -6.65 -37.20 42.56
C ILE A 317 -7.99 -36.53 42.95
N PHE A 318 -8.47 -36.81 44.17
CA PHE A 318 -9.85 -36.67 44.65
C PHE A 318 -10.05 -35.45 45.55
N ILE A 319 -8.97 -34.80 46.02
CA ILE A 319 -9.06 -33.46 46.64
C ILE A 319 -9.64 -32.42 45.64
N GLY A 320 -9.82 -32.77 44.37
CA GLY A 320 -10.60 -31.97 43.41
C GLY A 320 -9.80 -30.83 42.78
N GLU A 321 -8.55 -30.60 43.21
CA GLU A 321 -7.63 -29.63 42.62
C GLU A 321 -7.47 -29.85 41.10
N PRO A 322 -7.20 -31.06 40.56
CA PRO A 322 -7.03 -31.23 39.11
C PRO A 322 -8.33 -30.99 38.33
N ILE A 323 -9.49 -31.37 38.90
CA ILE A 323 -10.80 -31.21 38.24
C ILE A 323 -11.20 -29.73 38.22
N SER A 324 -11.00 -29.02 39.33
CA SER A 324 -11.24 -27.58 39.44
C SER A 324 -10.29 -26.76 38.55
N GLU A 325 -9.02 -27.14 38.45
CA GLU A 325 -8.06 -26.54 37.52
C GLU A 325 -8.45 -26.77 36.06
N ILE A 326 -8.85 -27.99 35.68
CA ILE A 326 -9.34 -28.29 34.32
C ILE A 326 -10.59 -27.49 34.01
N LYS A 327 -11.53 -27.37 34.96
CA LYS A 327 -12.72 -26.55 34.80
C LYS A 327 -12.36 -25.08 34.59
N SER A 328 -11.44 -24.55 35.40
CA SER A 328 -10.92 -23.18 35.24
C SER A 328 -10.25 -22.96 33.88
N ILE A 329 -9.46 -23.94 33.39
CA ILE A 329 -8.83 -23.89 32.07
C ILE A 329 -9.89 -23.89 30.96
N LEU A 330 -10.94 -24.69 31.07
CA LEU A 330 -12.04 -24.73 30.09
C LEU A 330 -12.80 -23.41 30.04
N GLU A 331 -13.13 -22.85 31.20
CA GLU A 331 -13.79 -21.54 31.28
C GLU A 331 -12.92 -20.45 30.63
N LYS A 332 -11.60 -20.48 30.86
CA LYS A 332 -10.65 -19.59 30.17
C LYS A 332 -10.62 -19.85 28.66
N ILE A 333 -10.59 -21.10 28.21
CA ILE A 333 -10.61 -21.46 26.78
C ILE A 333 -11.92 -20.98 26.11
N ASP A 334 -13.07 -21.17 26.76
CA ASP A 334 -14.36 -20.74 26.22
C ASP A 334 -14.47 -19.21 26.18
N SER A 335 -13.90 -18.51 27.17
CA SER A 335 -13.76 -17.04 27.11
C SER A 335 -12.88 -16.56 25.93
N LEU A 336 -11.95 -17.39 25.47
CA LEU A 336 -11.12 -17.11 24.29
C LEU A 336 -11.83 -17.44 22.97
N LYS A 337 -12.68 -18.49 22.93
CA LYS A 337 -13.44 -18.89 21.73
C LYS A 337 -14.52 -17.89 21.31
N THR A 338 -15.18 -17.24 22.26
CA THR A 338 -16.28 -16.29 21.96
C THR A 338 -15.80 -15.04 21.24
N SER A 339 -14.50 -14.83 21.15
CA SER A 339 -13.91 -13.77 20.36
C SER A 339 -13.48 -14.28 18.99
N SER A 340 -13.95 -13.62 17.93
CA SER A 340 -13.94 -14.02 16.51
C SER A 340 -12.56 -14.22 15.84
N ILE A 341 -11.55 -14.69 16.57
CA ILE A 341 -10.18 -14.83 16.10
C ILE A 341 -9.89 -16.31 15.91
N ASN A 342 -9.85 -16.74 14.64
CA ASN A 342 -9.39 -18.07 14.25
C ASN A 342 -7.90 -18.22 14.59
N ASN A 343 -7.61 -18.73 15.78
CA ASN A 343 -6.27 -19.16 16.15
C ASN A 343 -6.22 -20.69 16.11
N GLU A 344 -5.41 -21.24 15.20
CA GLU A 344 -5.24 -22.69 15.00
C GLU A 344 -4.82 -23.44 16.28
N ASN A 345 -4.24 -22.73 17.26
CA ASN A 345 -3.87 -23.31 18.54
C ASN A 345 -5.06 -23.60 19.47
N ILE A 346 -6.19 -22.89 19.31
CA ILE A 346 -7.37 -23.08 20.19
C ILE A 346 -7.98 -24.47 19.97
N PRO A 347 -8.28 -24.92 18.74
CA PRO A 347 -8.77 -26.29 18.51
C PRO A 347 -7.84 -27.38 19.06
N GLN A 348 -6.52 -27.20 18.92
CA GLN A 348 -5.55 -28.15 19.46
C GLN A 348 -5.60 -28.21 20.99
N LEU A 349 -5.69 -27.06 21.66
CA LEU A 349 -5.78 -26.97 23.11
C LEU A 349 -7.09 -27.60 23.62
N VAL A 350 -8.22 -27.34 22.94
CA VAL A 350 -9.52 -27.95 23.24
C VAL A 350 -9.41 -29.48 23.16
N LYS A 351 -8.81 -30.00 22.09
CA LYS A 351 -8.60 -31.44 21.92
C LYS A 351 -7.77 -32.04 23.05
N GLN A 352 -6.67 -31.39 23.45
CA GLN A 352 -5.84 -31.84 24.57
C GLN A 352 -6.61 -31.88 25.89
N VAL A 353 -7.43 -30.86 26.17
CA VAL A 353 -8.25 -30.82 27.38
C VAL A 353 -9.35 -31.90 27.35
N ASP A 354 -9.97 -32.17 26.20
CA ASP A 354 -10.96 -33.23 26.05
C ASP A 354 -10.35 -34.64 26.20
N GLU A 355 -9.13 -34.84 25.70
CA GLU A 355 -8.35 -36.07 25.96
C GLU A 355 -8.08 -36.25 27.46
N LEU A 356 -7.64 -35.19 28.14
CA LEU A 356 -7.44 -35.18 29.60
C LEU A 356 -8.72 -35.51 30.38
N LYS A 357 -9.87 -34.94 29.98
CA LYS A 357 -11.17 -35.29 30.60
C LYS A 357 -11.49 -36.77 30.46
N LYS A 358 -11.41 -37.32 29.26
CA LYS A 358 -11.69 -38.74 28.99
C LYS A 358 -10.78 -39.65 29.82
N MET A 359 -9.51 -39.27 29.90
CA MET A 359 -8.52 -39.92 30.74
C MET A 359 -8.99 -39.89 32.20
N ILE A 360 -9.31 -38.73 32.79
CA ILE A 360 -9.75 -38.62 34.19
C ILE A 360 -11.04 -39.41 34.46
N SER A 361 -12.05 -39.32 33.60
CA SER A 361 -13.32 -40.05 33.78
C SER A 361 -13.13 -41.57 33.85
N LYS A 362 -12.29 -42.13 32.97
CA LYS A 362 -12.00 -43.58 32.97
C LYS A 362 -11.37 -44.04 34.29
N TRP A 363 -10.59 -43.18 34.94
CA TRP A 363 -9.99 -43.50 36.23
C TRP A 363 -10.96 -43.38 37.39
N TYR A 364 -11.82 -42.37 37.36
CA TYR A 364 -12.88 -42.25 38.35
C TYR A 364 -13.74 -43.52 38.40
N GLU A 365 -14.09 -44.07 37.23
CA GLU A 365 -14.80 -45.35 37.13
C GLU A 365 -14.02 -46.53 37.72
N LEU A 366 -12.70 -46.60 37.48
CA LEU A 366 -11.84 -47.64 38.07
C LEU A 366 -11.77 -47.51 39.59
N LEU A 367 -11.58 -46.30 40.12
CA LEU A 367 -11.55 -46.04 41.55
C LEU A 367 -12.86 -46.46 42.22
N CYS A 368 -14.02 -46.10 41.64
CA CYS A 368 -15.32 -46.51 42.15
C CYS A 368 -15.49 -48.05 42.17
N LYS A 369 -14.99 -48.75 41.14
CA LYS A 369 -15.01 -50.23 41.13
C LYS A 369 -14.17 -50.82 42.27
N TYR A 370 -12.96 -50.30 42.48
CA TYR A 370 -12.09 -50.76 43.56
C TYR A 370 -12.67 -50.46 44.94
N SER A 371 -13.24 -49.27 45.18
CA SER A 371 -13.81 -48.95 46.49
C SER A 371 -15.01 -49.83 46.84
N ASN A 372 -15.86 -50.16 45.86
CA ASN A 372 -17.03 -51.02 46.06
C ASN A 372 -16.64 -52.47 46.39
N ASN A 373 -15.52 -52.96 45.82
CA ASN A 373 -15.00 -54.29 46.13
C ASN A 373 -14.36 -54.35 47.52
N CYS A 374 -13.70 -53.29 47.99
CA CYS A 374 -13.14 -53.25 49.35
C CYS A 374 -14.21 -53.07 50.44
N GLY A 375 -15.33 -52.42 50.14
CA GLY A 375 -16.42 -52.21 51.11
C GLY A 375 -17.28 -53.45 51.37
N THR A 376 -17.31 -54.41 50.45
CA THR A 376 -18.13 -55.63 50.55
C THR A 376 -17.45 -56.74 51.36
N SER A 377 -16.12 -56.76 51.44
CA SER A 377 -15.36 -57.70 52.28
C SER A 377 -15.37 -57.35 53.77
N ALA A 378 -15.68 -56.11 54.15
CA ALA A 378 -15.67 -55.68 55.55
C ALA A 378 -16.97 -56.01 56.32
N ASN A 379 -18.07 -56.31 55.63
CA ASN A 379 -19.37 -56.65 56.24
C ASN A 379 -19.70 -58.15 56.20
N SER A 380 -18.76 -58.99 55.75
CA SER A 380 -18.94 -60.44 55.61
C SER A 380 -17.97 -61.27 56.48
N GLY A 381 -17.27 -60.63 57.42
CA GLY A 381 -16.40 -61.26 58.42
C GLY A 381 -16.98 -61.24 59.81
#